data_AF-A0A1R4GKU5-F1
#
_entry.id   AF-A0A1R4GKU5-F1
#
_cell.length_a   1.000
_cell.length_b   1.000
_cell.length_c   1.000
_cell.angle_alpha   90.00
_cell.angle_beta   90.00
_cell.angle_gamma   90.00
#
_symmetry.space_group_name_H-M   'P 1'
#
loop_
_entity.id
_entity.type
_entity.pdbx_description
1 polymer ?
#
loop_
_entity_poly.entity_id
_entity_poly.type
_entity_poly.pdbx_seq_one_letter_code
_entity_poly.pdbx_strand_id
1 'polypeptide(L)'
;MIGLAPSAAAADVLAGDLGISTENTAKWLHEHRRGNWNLTPGQLVIIDEASLAGTLALDTIATHAAEAGAKVLLVGDWAQLAAVDAGGAFGMVVRDRDDAPELTDVRRFRNEWEKHASLGLRIGDTDVIDTYLDHDRITPGGYEDILEQAYQAWRADLAAGKASVLIAETLDTVSELNTRARTDRILAGDVALDGVRLHDGNEASRGDLIITRQNDRRLALGRGWLKNGDRWTVTRANDDGSLTVRRAHSKWRTTITLPAAYVTEHVELGYAITAHRAQGSTVDTAHAIVHSPEMTRESLYVAMTRGRESNRAYIATDEHHLEDHQHRDDLQMTARSVLYGILQHVGAEHSAHETITTEQDMWGSLAQLAAEYDTIAQEAQQDRWVTLLEHGGLTPQAIDELVETDSFGILTTELRRLEADGHDINDLLPRITRAGGLDGVEDLGSLLRYRVQKVAATYQPSARRVSLIAGLVPRATGITDPAMRQALQEREQLMQQRLDALTTTAIERPEPWMSIVDGLDPDARATAVRVVAAYRDRWGITSTSPLGPVPDDDAKRIDYERARGLLASHQPDQQDASPGAQQRRSRTL
;
A
#
# COMPACT_ATOMS: atom_id res chain seq x y z
N MET A 1 -27.04 -2.01 27.54
CA MET A 1 -26.02 -2.11 26.48
C MET A 1 -26.62 -2.92 25.33
N ILE A 2 -26.31 -2.58 24.09
CA ILE A 2 -26.68 -3.33 22.89
C ILE A 2 -25.46 -3.42 21.98
N GLY A 3 -25.25 -4.58 21.36
CA GLY A 3 -24.22 -4.74 20.33
C GLY A 3 -24.84 -4.72 18.94
N LEU A 4 -24.11 -4.18 17.97
CA LEU A 4 -24.47 -4.14 16.57
C LEU A 4 -23.27 -4.60 15.74
N ALA A 5 -23.53 -5.24 14.60
CA ALA A 5 -22.50 -5.54 13.62
C ALA A 5 -23.07 -5.46 12.19
N PRO A 6 -22.25 -5.19 11.15
CA PRO A 6 -22.74 -5.11 9.77
C PRO A 6 -23.34 -6.42 9.25
N SER A 7 -22.82 -7.57 9.71
CA SER A 7 -23.32 -8.89 9.31
C SER A 7 -24.00 -9.63 10.47
N ALA A 8 -24.94 -10.51 10.13
CA ALA A 8 -25.59 -11.35 11.13
C ALA A 8 -24.61 -12.35 11.77
N ALA A 9 -23.59 -12.80 11.02
CA ALA A 9 -22.58 -13.72 11.53
C ALA A 9 -21.68 -13.04 12.57
N ALA A 10 -21.23 -11.81 12.28
CA ALA A 10 -20.48 -11.00 13.24
C ALA A 10 -21.32 -10.67 14.49
N ALA A 11 -22.60 -10.33 14.32
CA ALA A 11 -23.50 -10.09 15.45
C ALA A 11 -23.61 -11.31 16.38
N ASP A 12 -23.71 -12.51 15.81
CA ASP A 12 -23.77 -13.77 16.57
C ASP A 12 -22.49 -14.04 17.36
N VAL A 13 -21.32 -13.77 16.76
CA VAL A 13 -20.02 -13.88 17.44
C VAL A 13 -19.95 -12.89 18.60
N LEU A 14 -20.29 -11.62 18.34
CA LEU A 14 -20.34 -10.58 19.35
C LEU A 14 -21.30 -10.92 20.52
N ALA A 15 -22.45 -11.51 20.22
CA ALA A 15 -23.39 -11.98 21.26
C ALA A 15 -22.80 -13.11 22.09
N GLY A 16 -22.11 -14.07 21.45
CA GLY A 16 -21.44 -15.17 22.13
C GLY A 16 -20.34 -14.70 23.07
N ASP A 17 -19.53 -13.74 22.62
CA ASP A 17 -18.36 -13.26 23.35
C ASP A 17 -18.72 -12.30 24.49
N LEU A 18 -19.71 -11.42 24.29
CA LEU A 18 -20.11 -10.42 25.29
C LEU A 18 -21.31 -10.84 26.16
N GLY A 19 -22.08 -11.84 25.75
CA GLY A 19 -23.30 -12.24 26.46
C GLY A 19 -24.41 -11.18 26.48
N ILE A 20 -24.38 -10.24 25.54
CA ILE A 20 -25.37 -9.15 25.40
C ILE A 20 -26.30 -9.39 24.20
N SER A 21 -27.41 -8.64 24.14
CA SER A 21 -28.24 -8.62 22.94
C SER A 21 -27.49 -7.94 21.80
N THR A 22 -27.37 -8.65 20.69
CA THR A 22 -26.77 -8.12 19.46
C THR A 22 -27.69 -8.33 18.26
N GLU A 23 -27.64 -7.40 17.31
CA GLU A 23 -28.35 -7.52 16.05
C GLU A 23 -27.51 -6.93 14.90
N ASN A 24 -27.87 -7.26 13.66
CA ASN A 24 -27.21 -6.59 12.54
C ASN A 24 -27.69 -5.13 12.41
N THR A 25 -26.82 -4.24 11.95
CA THR A 25 -27.11 -2.80 11.81
C THR A 25 -28.32 -2.53 10.92
N ALA A 26 -28.45 -3.27 9.81
CA ALA A 26 -29.57 -3.13 8.88
C ALA A 26 -30.95 -3.41 9.51
N LYS A 27 -31.05 -4.46 10.32
CA LYS A 27 -32.27 -4.82 11.07
C LYS A 27 -32.56 -3.77 12.12
N TRP A 28 -31.54 -3.33 12.86
CA TRP A 28 -31.71 -2.30 13.87
C TRP A 28 -32.27 -1.01 13.25
N LEU A 29 -31.71 -0.56 12.13
CA LEU A 29 -32.21 0.59 11.38
C LEU A 29 -33.64 0.39 10.86
N HIS A 30 -33.96 -0.82 10.40
CA HIS A 30 -35.31 -1.16 9.95
C HIS A 30 -36.35 -1.01 11.06
N GLU A 31 -36.07 -1.58 12.24
CA GLU A 31 -36.97 -1.52 13.39
C GLU A 31 -37.05 -0.12 13.99
N HIS A 32 -35.93 0.61 13.99
CA HIS A 32 -35.89 2.00 14.43
C HIS A 32 -36.77 2.91 13.56
N ARG A 33 -36.69 2.79 12.22
CA ARG A 33 -37.55 3.56 11.29
C ARG A 33 -39.04 3.26 11.46
N ARG A 34 -39.39 2.09 12.01
CA ARG A 34 -40.78 1.71 12.32
C ARG A 34 -41.22 2.16 13.72
N GLY A 35 -40.32 2.78 14.49
CA GLY A 35 -40.55 3.20 15.87
C GLY A 35 -40.54 2.04 16.88
N ASN A 36 -40.16 0.83 16.45
CA ASN A 36 -40.17 -0.34 17.32
C ASN A 36 -38.98 -0.33 18.28
N TRP A 37 -37.80 0.09 17.81
CA TRP A 37 -36.57 0.12 18.59
C TRP A 37 -36.04 1.54 18.73
N ASN A 38 -35.85 1.96 19.98
CA ASN A 38 -35.29 3.26 20.31
C ASN A 38 -34.20 3.11 21.36
N LEU A 39 -33.19 3.98 21.28
CA LEU A 39 -32.17 4.09 22.30
C LEU A 39 -32.75 4.82 23.52
N THR A 40 -32.17 4.52 24.66
CA THR A 40 -32.56 5.10 25.95
C THR A 40 -31.39 5.88 26.54
N PRO A 41 -31.65 6.92 27.37
CA PRO A 41 -30.59 7.68 28.01
C PRO A 41 -29.63 6.80 28.80
N GLY A 42 -28.32 7.04 28.65
CA GLY A 42 -27.26 6.28 29.31
C GLY A 42 -26.98 4.88 28.73
N GLN A 43 -27.66 4.50 27.63
CA GLN A 43 -27.39 3.23 26.96
C GLN A 43 -26.07 3.26 26.18
N LEU A 44 -25.26 2.20 26.28
CA LEU A 44 -24.11 1.99 25.41
C LEU A 44 -24.49 1.12 24.20
N VAL A 45 -24.19 1.61 23.01
CA VAL A 45 -24.26 0.92 21.72
C VAL A 45 -22.84 0.57 21.29
N ILE A 46 -22.53 -0.71 21.15
CA ILE A 46 -21.24 -1.18 20.63
C ILE A 46 -21.47 -1.58 19.18
N ILE A 47 -20.72 -1.01 18.24
CA ILE A 47 -20.76 -1.42 16.83
C ILE A 47 -19.44 -2.11 16.52
N ASP A 48 -19.47 -3.43 16.39
CA ASP A 48 -18.31 -4.25 16.04
C ASP A 48 -18.16 -4.38 14.52
N GLU A 49 -16.94 -4.64 14.05
CA GLU A 49 -16.56 -4.62 12.63
C GLU A 49 -16.99 -3.32 11.93
N ALA A 50 -16.78 -2.17 12.59
CA ALA A 50 -17.24 -0.86 12.13
C ALA A 50 -16.63 -0.42 10.78
N SER A 51 -15.50 -0.99 10.35
CA SER A 51 -14.92 -0.76 9.01
C SER A 51 -15.83 -1.25 7.88
N LEU A 52 -16.68 -2.25 8.16
CA LEU A 52 -17.68 -2.77 7.22
C LEU A 52 -19.04 -2.06 7.30
N ALA A 53 -19.22 -1.12 8.24
CA ALA A 53 -20.47 -0.39 8.36
C ALA A 53 -20.51 0.75 7.34
N GLY A 54 -21.60 0.82 6.56
CA GLY A 54 -21.84 1.94 5.66
C GLY A 54 -21.97 3.27 6.42
N THR A 55 -21.48 4.35 5.82
CA THR A 55 -21.40 5.69 6.43
C THR A 55 -22.76 6.20 6.90
N LEU A 56 -23.81 6.04 6.09
CA LEU A 56 -25.18 6.45 6.44
C LEU A 56 -25.75 5.67 7.63
N ALA A 57 -25.39 4.40 7.76
CA ALA A 57 -25.82 3.57 8.88
C ALA A 57 -25.19 4.06 10.19
N LEU A 58 -23.89 4.36 10.16
CA LEU A 58 -23.16 4.92 11.29
C LEU A 58 -23.72 6.30 11.68
N ASP A 59 -23.95 7.19 10.71
CA ASP A 59 -24.53 8.53 10.92
C ASP A 59 -25.91 8.46 11.58
N THR A 60 -26.80 7.60 11.07
CA THR A 60 -28.15 7.44 11.62
C THR A 60 -28.10 6.94 13.07
N ILE A 61 -27.27 5.94 13.37
CA ILE A 61 -27.14 5.37 14.72
C ILE A 61 -26.52 6.39 15.67
N ALA A 62 -25.47 7.10 15.25
CA ALA A 62 -24.79 8.10 16.04
C ALA A 62 -25.70 9.30 16.35
N THR A 63 -26.45 9.79 15.36
CA THR A 63 -27.42 10.87 15.52
C THR A 63 -28.50 10.49 16.54
N HIS A 64 -29.12 9.31 16.38
CA HIS A 64 -30.13 8.85 17.35
C HIS A 64 -29.56 8.66 18.76
N ALA A 65 -28.32 8.18 18.86
CA ALA A 65 -27.66 8.04 20.16
C ALA A 65 -27.43 9.39 20.82
N ALA A 66 -26.99 10.41 20.06
CA ALA A 66 -26.81 11.76 20.57
C ALA A 66 -28.14 12.36 21.06
N GLU A 67 -29.22 12.23 20.28
CA GLU A 67 -30.55 12.71 20.64
C GLU A 67 -31.11 12.03 21.89
N ALA A 68 -30.89 10.72 22.03
CA ALA A 68 -31.36 9.94 23.18
C ALA A 68 -30.49 10.10 24.44
N GLY A 69 -29.31 10.73 24.34
CA GLY A 69 -28.32 10.76 25.44
C GLY A 69 -27.66 9.39 25.69
N ALA A 70 -27.52 8.58 24.64
CA ALA A 70 -26.80 7.31 24.62
C ALA A 70 -25.35 7.50 24.13
N LYS A 71 -24.51 6.48 24.30
CA LYS A 71 -23.11 6.46 23.84
C LYS A 71 -22.94 5.41 22.75
N VAL A 72 -22.21 5.76 21.69
CA VAL A 72 -21.75 4.82 20.67
C VAL A 72 -20.27 4.52 20.87
N LEU A 73 -19.91 3.25 20.81
CA LEU A 73 -18.53 2.75 20.77
C LEU A 73 -18.35 2.00 19.45
N LEU A 74 -17.53 2.53 18.56
CA LEU A 74 -17.15 1.85 17.32
C LEU A 74 -15.92 0.98 17.60
N VAL A 75 -16.00 -0.28 17.18
CA VAL A 75 -14.93 -1.28 17.31
C VAL A 75 -14.71 -1.88 15.93
N GLY A 76 -13.45 -1.96 15.51
CA GLY A 76 -13.10 -2.49 14.19
C GLY A 76 -11.66 -2.18 13.86
N ASP A 77 -11.22 -2.67 12.70
CA ASP A 77 -9.89 -2.42 12.17
C ASP A 77 -10.02 -1.57 10.91
N TRP A 78 -9.54 -0.32 10.98
CA TRP A 78 -9.69 0.68 9.92
C TRP A 78 -8.91 0.33 8.66
N ALA A 79 -7.94 -0.58 8.76
CA ALA A 79 -7.11 -1.05 7.66
C ALA A 79 -7.59 -2.37 7.04
N GLN A 80 -8.74 -2.91 7.49
CA GLN A 80 -9.43 -3.99 6.79
C GLN A 80 -10.32 -3.43 5.69
N LEU A 81 -10.91 -4.33 4.89
CA LEU A 81 -11.81 -3.97 3.80
C LEU A 81 -12.95 -3.07 4.30
N ALA A 82 -13.24 -2.04 3.49
CA ALA A 82 -14.33 -1.13 3.72
C ALA A 82 -15.70 -1.78 3.46
N ALA A 83 -16.75 -1.08 3.86
CA ALA A 83 -18.12 -1.46 3.53
C ALA A 83 -18.32 -1.62 2.01
N VAL A 84 -19.21 -2.54 1.63
CA VAL A 84 -19.64 -2.71 0.22
C VAL A 84 -20.52 -1.53 -0.23
N ASP A 85 -21.27 -0.94 0.69
CA ASP A 85 -21.97 0.34 0.48
C ASP A 85 -21.00 1.51 0.69
N ALA A 86 -21.41 2.75 0.35
CA ALA A 86 -20.64 3.97 0.61
C ALA A 86 -20.10 4.00 2.06
N GLY A 87 -18.79 3.74 2.20
CA GLY A 87 -18.11 3.43 3.46
C GLY A 87 -17.12 4.51 3.89
N GLY A 88 -16.13 4.12 4.69
CA GLY A 88 -14.99 4.99 5.05
C GLY A 88 -15.16 5.82 6.33
N ALA A 89 -16.39 6.02 6.83
CA ALA A 89 -16.62 6.85 8.03
C ALA A 89 -15.87 6.37 9.28
N PHE A 90 -15.74 5.06 9.50
CA PHE A 90 -14.96 4.55 10.64
C PHE A 90 -13.48 4.93 10.51
N GLY A 91 -12.88 4.72 9.33
CA GLY A 91 -11.48 5.10 9.07
C GLY A 91 -11.26 6.60 9.24
N MET A 92 -12.18 7.42 8.71
CA MET A 92 -12.17 8.88 8.88
C MET A 92 -12.19 9.29 10.35
N VAL A 93 -13.11 8.74 11.16
CA VAL A 93 -13.21 9.09 12.59
C VAL A 93 -11.97 8.64 13.37
N VAL A 94 -11.37 7.50 13.04
CA VAL A 94 -10.14 7.05 13.69
C VAL A 94 -8.97 7.98 13.34
N ARG A 95 -8.85 8.41 12.07
CA ARG A 95 -7.77 9.29 11.61
C ARG A 95 -7.88 10.73 12.14
N ASP A 96 -9.11 11.25 12.27
CA ASP A 96 -9.38 12.61 12.77
C ASP A 96 -9.19 12.74 14.29
N ARG A 97 -9.15 11.62 15.02
CA ARG A 97 -9.05 11.60 16.48
C ARG A 97 -7.67 11.18 16.96
N ASP A 98 -6.94 12.12 17.56
CA ASP A 98 -5.67 11.83 18.26
C ASP A 98 -5.85 10.94 19.51
N ASP A 99 -7.07 10.71 19.98
CA ASP A 99 -7.40 9.96 21.22
C ASP A 99 -8.03 8.58 20.97
N ALA A 100 -8.05 8.09 19.72
CA ALA A 100 -8.61 6.78 19.38
C ALA A 100 -7.81 5.64 20.06
N PRO A 101 -8.39 4.85 20.97
CA PRO A 101 -7.66 3.77 21.63
C PRO A 101 -7.35 2.64 20.65
N GLU A 102 -6.08 2.25 20.55
CA GLU A 102 -5.64 1.13 19.72
C GLU A 102 -5.23 -0.09 20.55
N LEU A 103 -5.66 -1.27 20.11
CA LEU A 103 -5.19 -2.55 20.65
C LEU A 103 -4.02 -3.05 19.80
N THR A 104 -2.81 -2.99 20.34
CA THR A 104 -1.58 -3.37 19.62
C THR A 104 -1.23 -4.85 19.74
N ASP A 105 -1.88 -5.57 20.66
CA ASP A 105 -1.53 -6.95 20.98
C ASP A 105 -2.39 -7.97 20.20
N VAL A 106 -1.85 -8.46 19.08
CA VAL A 106 -2.51 -9.51 18.29
C VAL A 106 -2.40 -10.88 18.99
N ARG A 107 -3.54 -11.52 19.26
CA ARG A 107 -3.61 -12.81 19.98
C ARG A 107 -3.93 -14.03 19.11
N ARG A 108 -4.27 -13.82 17.84
CA ARG A 108 -4.77 -14.90 16.96
C ARG A 108 -3.68 -15.78 16.35
N PHE A 109 -2.45 -15.27 16.19
CA PHE A 109 -1.37 -15.99 15.52
C PHE A 109 -0.60 -16.88 16.51
N ARG A 110 -0.19 -18.06 16.04
CA ARG A 110 0.74 -18.94 16.79
C ARG A 110 2.20 -18.51 16.64
N ASN A 111 2.55 -17.88 15.52
CA ASN A 111 3.91 -17.42 15.25
C ASN A 111 4.05 -15.96 15.67
N GLU A 112 4.98 -15.67 16.59
CA GLU A 112 5.22 -14.31 17.06
C GLU A 112 5.71 -13.39 15.93
N TRP A 113 6.54 -13.88 15.01
CA TRP A 113 7.03 -13.08 13.88
C TRP A 113 5.88 -12.63 12.97
N GLU A 114 4.92 -13.52 12.68
CA GLU A 114 3.80 -13.28 11.76
C GLU A 114 2.81 -12.27 12.36
N LYS A 115 2.69 -12.26 13.69
CA LYS A 115 1.97 -11.23 14.43
C LYS A 115 2.54 -9.83 14.15
N HIS A 116 3.86 -9.65 14.26
CA HIS A 116 4.49 -8.36 14.01
C HIS A 116 4.45 -8.00 12.52
N ALA A 117 4.76 -8.95 11.62
CA ALA A 117 4.74 -8.74 10.18
C ALA A 117 3.35 -8.36 9.65
N SER A 118 2.27 -8.95 10.21
CA SER A 118 0.90 -8.61 9.81
C SER A 118 0.51 -7.16 10.13
N LEU A 119 1.12 -6.55 11.14
CA LEU A 119 0.92 -5.12 11.44
C LEU A 119 1.59 -4.22 10.40
N GLY A 120 2.68 -4.66 9.78
CA GLY A 120 3.27 -3.96 8.63
C GLY A 120 2.40 -4.07 7.38
N LEU A 121 1.83 -5.25 7.08
CA LEU A 121 0.84 -5.40 6.00
C LEU A 121 -0.35 -4.46 6.20
N ARG A 122 -0.81 -4.31 7.45
CA ARG A 122 -1.92 -3.43 7.84
C ARG A 122 -1.68 -1.97 7.45
N ILE A 123 -0.45 -1.47 7.61
CA ILE A 123 -0.11 -0.06 7.35
C ILE A 123 0.58 0.17 5.99
N GLY A 124 0.87 -0.89 5.25
CA GLY A 124 1.58 -0.81 3.96
C GLY A 124 3.09 -0.69 4.09
N ASP A 125 3.67 -1.15 5.21
CA ASP A 125 5.12 -1.26 5.37
C ASP A 125 5.66 -2.32 4.41
N THR A 126 6.53 -1.91 3.48
CA THR A 126 7.05 -2.80 2.43
C THR A 126 8.20 -3.68 2.93
N ASP A 127 8.80 -3.38 4.08
CA ASP A 127 9.86 -4.18 4.67
C ASP A 127 9.35 -5.57 5.12
N VAL A 128 8.05 -5.71 5.39
CA VAL A 128 7.49 -7.02 5.76
C VAL A 128 7.46 -8.01 4.61
N ILE A 129 7.56 -7.56 3.36
CA ILE A 129 7.66 -8.46 2.20
C ILE A 129 8.86 -9.39 2.37
N ASP A 130 10.01 -8.84 2.79
CA ASP A 130 11.22 -9.62 3.05
C ASP A 130 11.04 -10.59 4.20
N THR A 131 10.33 -10.18 5.25
CA THR A 131 10.00 -11.07 6.37
C THR A 131 9.17 -12.27 5.91
N TYR A 132 8.14 -12.06 5.06
CA TYR A 132 7.35 -13.15 4.53
C TYR A 132 8.13 -14.03 3.52
N LEU A 133 9.07 -13.46 2.76
CA LEU A 133 9.98 -14.21 1.89
C LEU A 133 10.93 -15.11 2.72
N ASP A 134 11.59 -14.55 3.73
CA ASP A 134 12.53 -15.26 4.61
C ASP A 134 11.88 -16.42 5.40
N HIS A 135 10.56 -16.34 5.61
CA HIS A 135 9.75 -17.36 6.26
C HIS A 135 9.02 -18.31 5.28
N ASP A 136 9.41 -18.33 4.00
CA ASP A 136 8.83 -19.18 2.95
C ASP A 136 7.29 -19.06 2.85
N ARG A 137 6.77 -17.85 3.09
CA ARG A 137 5.32 -17.57 3.01
C ARG A 137 4.89 -16.95 1.70
N ILE A 138 5.83 -16.58 0.84
CA ILE A 138 5.55 -16.07 -0.50
C ILE A 138 6.08 -17.09 -1.50
N THR A 139 5.21 -17.50 -2.42
CA THR A 139 5.54 -18.44 -3.49
C THR A 139 5.30 -17.75 -4.85
N PRO A 140 6.35 -17.28 -5.54
CA PRO A 140 6.24 -16.77 -6.91
C PRO A 140 6.06 -17.92 -7.90
N GLY A 141 5.41 -17.65 -9.03
CA GLY A 141 5.35 -18.58 -10.16
C GLY A 141 4.43 -18.08 -11.26
N GLY A 142 4.31 -18.87 -12.33
CA GLY A 142 3.27 -18.65 -13.31
C GLY A 142 1.88 -18.91 -12.72
N TYR A 143 0.83 -18.26 -13.25
CA TYR A 143 -0.54 -18.34 -12.71
C TYR A 143 -1.00 -19.79 -12.47
N GLU A 144 -0.84 -20.66 -13.45
CA GLU A 144 -1.20 -22.08 -13.34
C GLU A 144 -0.37 -22.82 -12.26
N ASP A 145 0.93 -22.55 -12.18
CA ASP A 145 1.83 -23.19 -11.22
C ASP A 145 1.51 -22.77 -9.78
N ILE A 146 1.14 -21.50 -9.57
CA ILE A 146 0.80 -21.01 -8.24
C ILE A 146 -0.57 -21.53 -7.79
N LEU A 147 -1.54 -21.68 -8.70
CA LEU A 147 -2.83 -22.31 -8.42
C LEU A 147 -2.63 -23.76 -8.02
N GLU A 148 -1.80 -24.51 -8.76
CA GLU A 148 -1.43 -25.88 -8.42
C GLU A 148 -0.82 -25.97 -7.02
N GLN A 149 0.19 -25.15 -6.73
CA GLN A 149 0.89 -25.17 -5.45
C GLN A 149 -0.01 -24.79 -4.27
N ALA A 150 -0.85 -23.75 -4.42
CA ALA A 150 -1.82 -23.35 -3.41
C ALA A 150 -2.81 -24.48 -3.12
N TYR A 151 -3.31 -25.09 -4.18
CA TYR A 151 -4.27 -26.18 -4.09
C TYR A 151 -3.69 -27.43 -3.42
N GLN A 152 -2.45 -27.84 -3.76
CA GLN A 152 -1.78 -28.97 -3.12
C GLN A 152 -1.50 -28.71 -1.63
N ALA A 153 -1.08 -27.50 -1.27
CA ALA A 153 -0.87 -27.11 0.12
C ALA A 153 -2.18 -27.17 0.92
N TRP A 154 -3.27 -26.64 0.36
CA TRP A 154 -4.60 -26.73 0.94
C TRP A 154 -5.07 -28.19 1.11
N ARG A 155 -4.87 -29.05 0.12
CA ARG A 155 -5.19 -30.49 0.22
C ARG A 155 -4.38 -31.19 1.32
N ALA A 156 -3.09 -30.87 1.44
CA ALA A 156 -2.25 -31.41 2.50
C ALA A 156 -2.73 -30.98 3.89
N ASP A 157 -3.15 -29.72 4.05
CA ASP A 157 -3.75 -29.22 5.30
C ASP A 157 -5.03 -29.96 5.67
N LEU A 158 -5.91 -30.22 4.69
CA LEU A 158 -7.12 -31.02 4.92
C LEU A 158 -6.82 -32.45 5.32
N ALA A 159 -5.83 -33.09 4.68
CA ALA A 159 -5.37 -34.43 5.04
C ALA A 159 -4.78 -34.48 6.47
N ALA A 160 -4.18 -33.37 6.91
CA ALA A 160 -3.70 -33.18 8.29
C ALA A 160 -4.83 -32.81 9.28
N GLY A 161 -6.08 -32.71 8.83
CA GLY A 161 -7.24 -32.40 9.66
C GLY A 161 -7.38 -30.93 10.06
N LYS A 162 -6.65 -30.02 9.39
CA LYS A 162 -6.70 -28.58 9.65
C LYS A 162 -7.91 -27.93 8.98
N ALA A 163 -8.45 -26.89 9.59
CA ALA A 163 -9.36 -25.98 8.89
C ALA A 163 -8.53 -25.09 7.97
N SER A 164 -8.72 -25.23 6.65
CA SER A 164 -7.97 -24.47 5.64
C SER A 164 -8.91 -23.80 4.63
N VAL A 165 -8.46 -22.70 4.03
CA VAL A 165 -9.21 -21.96 3.01
C VAL A 165 -8.29 -21.43 1.91
N LEU A 166 -8.77 -21.50 0.67
CA LEU A 166 -8.20 -20.81 -0.48
C LEU A 166 -8.91 -19.45 -0.62
N ILE A 167 -8.13 -18.38 -0.76
CA ILE A 167 -8.62 -17.01 -0.90
C ILE A 167 -8.13 -16.48 -2.24
N ALA A 168 -9.04 -16.16 -3.15
CA ALA A 168 -8.70 -15.55 -4.43
C ALA A 168 -9.38 -14.19 -4.57
N GLU A 169 -8.90 -13.40 -5.51
CA GLU A 169 -9.43 -12.06 -5.78
C GLU A 169 -10.73 -12.12 -6.59
N THR A 170 -10.69 -12.83 -7.73
CA THR A 170 -11.82 -12.86 -8.66
C THR A 170 -12.78 -14.02 -8.39
N LEU A 171 -14.04 -13.84 -8.79
CA LEU A 171 -15.05 -14.90 -8.72
C LEU A 171 -14.73 -16.06 -9.67
N ASP A 172 -14.07 -15.79 -10.79
CA ASP A 172 -13.69 -16.80 -11.78
C ASP A 172 -12.66 -17.77 -11.20
N THR A 173 -11.57 -17.26 -10.60
CA THR A 173 -10.58 -18.09 -9.90
C THR A 173 -11.20 -18.87 -8.73
N VAL A 174 -12.14 -18.26 -7.99
CA VAL A 174 -12.88 -18.96 -6.92
C VAL A 174 -13.70 -20.12 -7.50
N SER A 175 -14.38 -19.92 -8.62
CA SER A 175 -15.21 -20.93 -9.28
C SER A 175 -14.35 -22.10 -9.80
N GLU A 176 -13.22 -21.77 -10.42
CA GLU A 176 -12.25 -22.75 -10.92
C GLU A 176 -11.70 -23.63 -9.79
N LEU A 177 -11.21 -23.01 -8.71
CA LEU A 177 -10.68 -23.73 -7.55
C LEU A 177 -11.74 -24.60 -6.87
N ASN A 178 -12.98 -24.11 -6.77
CA ASN A 178 -14.09 -24.89 -6.20
C ASN A 178 -14.46 -26.11 -7.07
N THR A 179 -14.52 -25.92 -8.39
CA THR A 179 -14.80 -27.01 -9.35
C THR A 179 -13.72 -28.09 -9.27
N ARG A 180 -12.46 -27.66 -9.24
CA ARG A 180 -11.30 -28.55 -9.11
C ARG A 180 -11.31 -29.30 -7.78
N ALA A 181 -11.52 -28.59 -6.67
CA ALA A 181 -11.62 -29.16 -5.33
C ALA A 181 -12.67 -30.26 -5.24
N ARG A 182 -13.88 -30.00 -5.77
CA ARG A 182 -14.93 -31.00 -5.82
C ARG A 182 -14.53 -32.22 -6.65
N THR A 183 -14.01 -32.00 -7.86
CA THR A 183 -13.62 -33.07 -8.79
C THR A 183 -12.64 -34.05 -8.13
N ASP A 184 -11.58 -33.54 -7.52
CA ASP A 184 -10.60 -34.39 -6.85
C ASP A 184 -11.17 -35.13 -5.63
N ARG A 185 -12.05 -34.47 -4.86
CA ARG A 185 -12.69 -35.12 -3.71
C ARG A 185 -13.67 -36.21 -4.12
N ILE A 186 -14.30 -36.10 -5.29
CA ILE A 186 -15.09 -37.18 -5.89
C ILE A 186 -14.16 -38.35 -6.26
N LEU A 187 -13.04 -38.08 -6.94
CA LEU A 187 -12.07 -39.10 -7.31
C LEU A 187 -11.42 -39.80 -6.10
N ALA A 188 -11.23 -39.07 -5.01
CA ALA A 188 -10.74 -39.61 -3.74
C ALA A 188 -11.81 -40.40 -2.95
N GLY A 189 -13.10 -40.32 -3.35
CA GLY A 189 -14.22 -40.96 -2.66
C GLY A 189 -14.71 -40.22 -1.40
N ASP A 190 -14.20 -39.02 -1.14
CA ASP A 190 -14.61 -38.16 -0.02
C ASP A 190 -15.96 -37.47 -0.27
N VAL A 191 -16.30 -37.27 -1.54
CA VAL A 191 -17.52 -36.61 -2.01
C VAL A 191 -18.28 -37.57 -2.94
N ALA A 192 -19.60 -37.62 -2.80
CA ALA A 192 -20.43 -38.44 -3.69
C ALA A 192 -20.50 -37.85 -5.11
N LEU A 193 -20.66 -38.73 -6.11
CA LEU A 193 -20.75 -38.31 -7.52
C LEU A 193 -22.03 -37.48 -7.78
N ASP A 194 -23.18 -37.98 -7.34
CA ASP A 194 -24.46 -37.31 -7.57
C ASP A 194 -24.65 -36.11 -6.64
N GLY A 195 -25.02 -34.97 -7.22
CA GLY A 195 -25.15 -33.70 -6.51
C GLY A 195 -26.39 -32.89 -6.90
N VAL A 196 -26.61 -31.81 -6.16
CA VAL A 196 -27.65 -30.81 -6.42
C VAL A 196 -26.99 -29.56 -6.97
N ARG A 197 -27.60 -28.98 -8.00
CA ARG A 197 -27.11 -27.74 -8.63
C ARG A 197 -27.24 -26.54 -7.70
N LEU A 198 -26.18 -25.75 -7.65
CA LEU A 198 -26.00 -24.54 -6.83
C LEU A 198 -26.21 -23.27 -7.66
N HIS A 199 -26.13 -22.11 -6.99
CA HIS A 199 -26.32 -20.79 -7.59
C HIS A 199 -25.31 -20.44 -8.67
N ASP A 200 -24.05 -20.79 -8.46
CA ASP A 200 -22.92 -20.52 -9.35
C ASP A 200 -22.79 -21.54 -10.50
N GLY A 201 -23.76 -22.45 -10.62
CA GLY A 201 -23.74 -23.52 -11.62
C GLY A 201 -22.92 -24.75 -11.21
N ASN A 202 -22.20 -24.70 -10.09
CA ASN A 202 -21.58 -25.88 -9.49
C ASN A 202 -22.65 -26.84 -8.97
N GLU A 203 -22.22 -28.01 -8.53
CA GLU A 203 -23.06 -28.97 -7.81
C GLU A 203 -22.47 -29.23 -6.44
N ALA A 204 -23.33 -29.56 -5.47
CA ALA A 204 -22.92 -30.04 -4.17
C ALA A 204 -23.54 -31.40 -3.86
N SER A 205 -22.70 -32.31 -3.38
CA SER A 205 -23.00 -33.69 -3.06
C SER A 205 -22.72 -33.96 -1.59
N ARG A 206 -23.10 -35.14 -1.08
CA ARG A 206 -22.69 -35.55 0.28
C ARG A 206 -21.17 -35.50 0.42
N GLY A 207 -20.70 -34.81 1.45
CA GLY A 207 -19.27 -34.59 1.73
C GLY A 207 -18.79 -33.19 1.36
N ASP A 208 -19.53 -32.47 0.52
CA ASP A 208 -19.11 -31.13 0.08
C ASP A 208 -19.16 -30.10 1.20
N LEU A 209 -18.24 -29.14 1.13
CA LEU A 209 -18.27 -27.92 1.92
C LEU A 209 -18.97 -26.83 1.12
N ILE A 210 -20.01 -26.23 1.69
CA ILE A 210 -20.79 -25.15 1.07
C ILE A 210 -20.79 -23.90 1.96
N ILE A 211 -21.12 -22.77 1.34
CA ILE A 211 -21.34 -21.49 2.01
C ILE A 211 -22.73 -20.95 1.64
N THR A 212 -23.43 -20.37 2.61
CA THR A 212 -24.74 -19.75 2.41
C THR A 212 -24.60 -18.25 2.17
N ARG A 213 -25.38 -17.68 1.24
CA ARG A 213 -25.25 -16.29 0.79
C ARG A 213 -26.36 -15.35 1.26
N GLN A 214 -27.42 -15.90 1.87
CA GLN A 214 -28.56 -15.11 2.29
C GLN A 214 -29.02 -15.48 3.69
N ASN A 215 -29.35 -14.49 4.48
CA ASN A 215 -29.95 -14.69 5.80
C ASN A 215 -31.38 -15.24 5.66
N ASP A 216 -31.69 -16.39 6.27
CA ASP A 216 -33.08 -16.89 6.39
C ASP A 216 -33.38 -17.33 7.83
N ARG A 217 -34.17 -16.51 8.55
CA ARG A 217 -34.53 -16.74 9.95
C ARG A 217 -35.57 -17.86 10.12
N ARG A 218 -36.26 -18.28 9.05
CA ARG A 218 -37.21 -19.41 9.08
C ARG A 218 -36.48 -20.74 9.13
N LEU A 219 -35.26 -20.78 8.60
CA LEU A 219 -34.36 -21.92 8.65
C LEU A 219 -33.59 -21.92 9.99
N ALA A 220 -34.28 -22.39 11.04
CA ALA A 220 -33.77 -22.40 12.40
C ALA A 220 -32.98 -23.69 12.74
N LEU A 221 -31.91 -23.53 13.54
CA LEU A 221 -31.07 -24.60 14.06
C LEU A 221 -30.89 -24.43 15.57
N GLY A 222 -31.79 -25.02 16.37
CA GLY A 222 -31.81 -24.84 17.82
C GLY A 222 -32.16 -23.41 18.20
N ARG A 223 -31.24 -22.70 18.89
CA ARG A 223 -31.38 -21.26 19.21
C ARG A 223 -30.87 -20.33 18.10
N GLY A 224 -30.21 -20.88 17.08
CA GLY A 224 -29.68 -20.16 15.93
C GLY A 224 -30.55 -20.28 14.69
N TRP A 225 -30.11 -19.65 13.62
CA TRP A 225 -30.76 -19.64 12.30
C TRP A 225 -29.72 -19.41 11.21
N LEU A 226 -30.08 -19.71 9.96
CA LEU A 226 -29.20 -19.73 8.80
C LEU A 226 -28.71 -18.34 8.35
N LYS A 227 -27.39 -18.10 8.34
CA LYS A 227 -26.84 -16.79 8.01
C LYS A 227 -26.03 -16.78 6.72
N ASN A 228 -25.95 -15.61 6.09
CA ASN A 228 -24.95 -15.33 5.07
C ASN A 228 -23.53 -15.51 5.66
N GLY A 229 -22.66 -16.20 4.94
CA GLY A 229 -21.29 -16.53 5.32
C GLY A 229 -21.12 -17.81 6.14
N ASP A 230 -22.20 -18.43 6.62
CA ASP A 230 -22.09 -19.69 7.35
C ASP A 230 -21.56 -20.80 6.45
N ARG A 231 -20.60 -21.59 6.96
CA ARG A 231 -20.05 -22.76 6.29
C ARG A 231 -20.69 -24.06 6.77
N TRP A 232 -21.01 -24.94 5.83
CA TRP A 232 -21.72 -26.18 6.12
C TRP A 232 -21.10 -27.37 5.38
N THR A 233 -21.09 -28.53 6.02
CA THR A 233 -20.83 -29.81 5.36
C THR A 233 -22.14 -30.42 4.93
N VAL A 234 -22.26 -30.78 3.65
CA VAL A 234 -23.42 -31.49 3.11
C VAL A 234 -23.40 -32.92 3.62
N THR A 235 -24.46 -33.28 4.36
CA THR A 235 -24.65 -34.64 4.89
C THR A 235 -25.52 -35.49 3.96
N ARG A 236 -26.40 -34.86 3.19
CA ARG A 236 -27.23 -35.51 2.18
C ARG A 236 -27.63 -34.50 1.09
N ALA A 237 -27.46 -34.90 -0.16
CA ALA A 237 -28.12 -34.32 -1.31
C ALA A 237 -29.42 -35.08 -1.55
N ASN A 238 -30.55 -34.39 -1.65
CA ASN A 238 -31.87 -35.00 -1.81
C ASN A 238 -32.36 -34.88 -3.26
N ASP A 239 -33.18 -35.84 -3.69
CA ASP A 239 -33.70 -35.93 -5.07
C ASP A 239 -34.62 -34.76 -5.45
N ASP A 240 -35.17 -34.04 -4.46
CA ASP A 240 -36.00 -32.85 -4.65
C ASP A 240 -35.18 -31.56 -4.84
N GLY A 241 -33.85 -31.66 -4.87
CA GLY A 241 -32.93 -30.52 -4.95
C GLY A 241 -32.64 -29.84 -3.61
N SER A 242 -33.11 -30.37 -2.49
CA SER A 242 -32.77 -29.84 -1.16
C SER A 242 -31.43 -30.41 -0.66
N LEU A 243 -30.76 -29.69 0.25
CA LEU A 243 -29.54 -30.15 0.90
C LEU A 243 -29.73 -30.28 2.40
N THR A 244 -29.43 -31.44 2.98
CA THR A 244 -29.32 -31.59 4.43
C THR A 244 -27.88 -31.36 4.86
N VAL A 245 -27.66 -30.36 5.70
CA VAL A 245 -26.33 -29.81 5.98
C VAL A 245 -26.10 -29.71 7.48
N ARG A 246 -24.83 -29.77 7.89
CA ARG A 246 -24.37 -29.58 9.27
C ARG A 246 -23.35 -28.46 9.30
N ARG A 247 -23.37 -27.61 10.34
CA ARG A 247 -22.39 -26.54 10.49
C ARG A 247 -20.96 -27.12 10.49
N ALA A 248 -20.09 -26.57 9.65
CA ALA A 248 -18.71 -27.03 9.52
C ALA A 248 -17.98 -26.92 10.87
N HIS A 249 -17.13 -27.90 11.20
CA HIS A 249 -16.34 -27.95 12.44
C HIS A 249 -17.14 -27.90 13.76
N SER A 250 -18.48 -28.01 13.71
CA SER A 250 -19.30 -28.08 14.92
C SER A 250 -19.14 -29.45 15.60
N LYS A 251 -18.92 -29.44 16.92
CA LYS A 251 -18.95 -30.64 17.77
C LYS A 251 -20.35 -31.28 17.80
N TRP A 252 -21.39 -30.47 17.57
CA TRP A 252 -22.78 -30.91 17.56
C TRP A 252 -23.17 -31.40 16.16
N ARG A 253 -23.81 -32.58 16.11
CA ARG A 253 -24.23 -33.23 14.85
C ARG A 253 -25.61 -32.76 14.35
N THR A 254 -26.08 -31.61 14.81
CA THR A 254 -27.39 -31.06 14.42
C THR A 254 -27.37 -30.67 12.94
N THR A 255 -28.39 -31.12 12.21
CA THR A 255 -28.55 -30.85 10.78
C THR A 255 -29.73 -29.92 10.52
N ILE A 256 -29.65 -29.16 9.44
CA ILE A 256 -30.76 -28.39 8.87
C ILE A 256 -30.94 -28.78 7.40
N THR A 257 -32.17 -28.75 6.90
CA THR A 257 -32.44 -28.95 5.47
C THR A 257 -32.67 -27.60 4.81
N LEU A 258 -31.83 -27.28 3.83
CA LEU A 258 -31.96 -26.12 2.96
C LEU A 258 -32.93 -26.47 1.83
N PRO A 259 -34.06 -25.75 1.67
CA PRO A 259 -35.01 -25.99 0.59
C PRO A 259 -34.36 -25.80 -0.79
N ALA A 260 -34.84 -26.54 -1.79
CA ALA A 260 -34.26 -26.51 -3.14
C ALA A 260 -34.16 -25.10 -3.74
N ALA A 261 -35.20 -24.28 -3.59
CA ALA A 261 -35.17 -22.88 -4.04
C ALA A 261 -34.03 -22.08 -3.40
N TYR A 262 -33.80 -22.26 -2.10
CA TYR A 262 -32.71 -21.59 -1.40
C TYR A 262 -31.34 -22.10 -1.88
N VAL A 263 -31.21 -23.41 -2.14
CA VAL A 263 -29.96 -24.01 -2.65
C VAL A 263 -29.59 -23.43 -4.01
N THR A 264 -30.54 -23.38 -4.94
CA THR A 264 -30.31 -22.89 -6.31
C THR A 264 -30.05 -21.39 -6.38
N GLU A 265 -30.51 -20.59 -5.39
CA GLU A 265 -30.35 -19.14 -5.43
C GLU A 265 -29.24 -18.61 -4.52
N HIS A 266 -28.91 -19.31 -3.43
CA HIS A 266 -28.15 -18.73 -2.32
C HIS A 266 -27.10 -19.66 -1.71
N VAL A 267 -26.73 -20.76 -2.38
CA VAL A 267 -25.68 -21.68 -1.92
C VAL A 267 -24.59 -21.80 -2.98
N GLU A 268 -23.35 -21.79 -2.53
CA GLU A 268 -22.13 -22.00 -3.34
C GLU A 268 -21.20 -22.99 -2.64
N LEU A 269 -20.21 -23.52 -3.36
CA LEU A 269 -19.12 -24.28 -2.75
C LEU A 269 -18.26 -23.37 -1.86
N GLY A 270 -17.67 -23.95 -0.81
CA GLY A 270 -16.97 -23.21 0.25
C GLY A 270 -15.48 -23.55 0.37
N TYR A 271 -14.87 -24.19 -0.63
CA TYR A 271 -13.45 -24.56 -0.61
C TYR A 271 -12.54 -23.35 -0.85
N ALA A 272 -12.91 -22.54 -1.84
CA ALA A 272 -12.33 -21.23 -2.14
C ALA A 272 -13.37 -20.12 -1.96
N ILE A 273 -12.92 -18.94 -1.52
CA ILE A 273 -13.75 -17.75 -1.33
C ILE A 273 -12.97 -16.47 -1.69
N THR A 274 -13.66 -15.34 -1.80
CA THR A 274 -13.01 -14.04 -1.95
C THR A 274 -12.52 -13.47 -0.61
N ALA A 275 -11.57 -12.53 -0.65
CA ALA A 275 -11.08 -11.83 0.56
C ALA A 275 -12.21 -11.17 1.36
N HIS A 276 -13.16 -10.51 0.69
CA HIS A 276 -14.36 -9.94 1.33
C HIS A 276 -15.17 -10.97 2.11
N ARG A 277 -15.32 -12.19 1.59
CA ARG A 277 -16.04 -13.27 2.30
C ARG A 277 -15.25 -13.89 3.42
N ALA A 278 -13.93 -13.77 3.37
CA ALA A 278 -13.05 -14.32 4.38
C ALA A 278 -12.99 -13.43 5.63
N GLN A 279 -13.40 -12.16 5.53
CA GLN A 279 -13.40 -11.23 6.64
C GLN A 279 -14.24 -11.72 7.82
N GLY A 280 -13.75 -11.49 9.04
CA GLY A 280 -14.33 -12.02 10.27
C GLY A 280 -14.20 -13.55 10.46
N SER A 281 -13.78 -14.31 9.44
CA SER A 281 -13.52 -15.75 9.59
C SER A 281 -12.11 -16.03 10.09
N THR A 282 -11.93 -17.12 10.84
CA THR A 282 -10.61 -17.57 11.30
C THR A 282 -10.48 -19.08 11.16
N VAL A 283 -9.43 -19.50 10.45
CA VAL A 283 -9.08 -20.90 10.15
C VAL A 283 -7.70 -21.24 10.69
N ASP A 284 -7.24 -22.47 10.55
CA ASP A 284 -5.88 -22.85 10.97
C ASP A 284 -4.85 -22.36 9.94
N THR A 285 -5.12 -22.55 8.65
CA THR A 285 -4.25 -22.10 7.55
C THR A 285 -5.01 -21.37 6.45
N ALA A 286 -4.39 -20.36 5.84
CA ALA A 286 -4.96 -19.62 4.72
C ALA A 286 -3.95 -19.52 3.57
N HIS A 287 -4.46 -19.68 2.35
CA HIS A 287 -3.69 -19.65 1.10
C HIS A 287 -4.28 -18.57 0.19
N ALA A 288 -3.59 -17.44 0.07
CA ALA A 288 -4.00 -16.30 -0.73
C ALA A 288 -3.40 -16.40 -2.14
N ILE A 289 -4.25 -16.42 -3.15
CA ILE A 289 -3.86 -16.33 -4.56
C ILE A 289 -3.91 -14.86 -4.97
N VAL A 290 -2.78 -14.35 -5.44
CA VAL A 290 -2.59 -12.97 -5.89
C VAL A 290 -2.13 -13.03 -7.33
N HIS A 291 -3.00 -12.64 -8.25
CA HIS A 291 -2.71 -12.73 -9.68
C HIS A 291 -2.88 -11.40 -10.42
N SER A 292 -3.57 -10.43 -9.82
CA SER A 292 -3.61 -9.05 -10.31
C SER A 292 -2.81 -8.10 -9.40
N PRO A 293 -2.04 -7.14 -9.96
CA PRO A 293 -1.50 -6.02 -9.20
C PRO A 293 -2.59 -5.01 -8.76
N GLU A 294 -3.83 -5.15 -9.23
CA GLU A 294 -4.99 -4.34 -8.82
C GLU A 294 -5.51 -4.72 -7.43
N MET A 295 -5.05 -5.84 -6.86
CA MET A 295 -5.39 -6.21 -5.50
C MET A 295 -5.02 -5.07 -4.54
N THR A 296 -5.95 -4.71 -3.66
CA THR A 296 -5.73 -3.66 -2.67
C THR A 296 -4.95 -4.19 -1.47
N ARG A 297 -4.21 -3.30 -0.80
CA ARG A 297 -3.53 -3.58 0.47
C ARG A 297 -4.49 -4.19 1.48
N GLU A 298 -5.70 -3.65 1.60
CA GLU A 298 -6.71 -4.11 2.53
C GLU A 298 -7.15 -5.54 2.21
N SER A 299 -7.30 -5.87 0.92
CA SER A 299 -7.62 -7.22 0.45
C SER A 299 -6.49 -8.20 0.79
N LEU A 300 -5.24 -7.83 0.51
CA LEU A 300 -4.07 -8.65 0.83
C LEU A 300 -3.94 -8.86 2.34
N TYR A 301 -4.07 -7.80 3.13
CA TYR A 301 -4.04 -7.85 4.59
C TYR A 301 -5.15 -8.76 5.14
N VAL A 302 -6.38 -8.67 4.63
CA VAL A 302 -7.44 -9.59 5.04
C VAL A 302 -7.06 -11.03 4.67
N ALA A 303 -6.66 -11.30 3.43
CA ALA A 303 -6.31 -12.65 2.98
C ALA A 303 -5.16 -13.27 3.78
N MET A 304 -4.13 -12.48 4.09
CA MET A 304 -2.92 -12.90 4.82
C MET A 304 -3.08 -12.94 6.35
N THR A 305 -4.31 -12.81 6.85
CA THR A 305 -4.56 -12.80 8.29
C THR A 305 -5.74 -13.67 8.76
N ARG A 306 -6.17 -14.62 7.93
CA ARG A 306 -7.28 -15.54 8.27
C ARG A 306 -6.81 -16.80 9.01
N GLY A 307 -5.57 -17.23 8.79
CA GLY A 307 -4.97 -18.41 9.41
C GLY A 307 -4.32 -18.12 10.76
N ARG A 308 -4.58 -18.97 11.76
CA ARG A 308 -3.92 -18.90 13.08
C ARG A 308 -2.50 -19.46 13.07
N GLU A 309 -2.26 -20.50 12.27
CA GLU A 309 -0.97 -21.21 12.21
C GLU A 309 -0.08 -20.74 11.05
N SER A 310 -0.71 -20.33 9.94
CA SER A 310 0.00 -20.07 8.68
C SER A 310 -0.85 -19.28 7.71
N ASN A 311 -0.29 -18.21 7.15
CA ASN A 311 -0.81 -17.51 5.98
C ASN A 311 0.26 -17.51 4.88
N ARG A 312 -0.12 -17.94 3.68
CA ARG A 312 0.78 -18.03 2.51
C ARG A 312 0.19 -17.24 1.35
N ALA A 313 1.04 -16.52 0.62
CA ALA A 313 0.68 -15.82 -0.60
C ALA A 313 1.34 -16.49 -1.81
N TYR A 314 0.56 -16.68 -2.86
CA TYR A 314 0.90 -17.31 -4.11
C TYR A 314 0.79 -16.24 -5.19
N ILE A 315 1.91 -15.79 -5.74
CA ILE A 315 2.00 -14.55 -6.52
C ILE A 315 2.28 -14.88 -7.98
N ALA A 316 1.35 -14.52 -8.87
CA ALA A 316 1.53 -14.67 -10.31
C ALA A 316 2.56 -13.64 -10.77
N THR A 317 3.52 -14.06 -11.58
CA THR A 317 4.57 -13.19 -12.15
C THR A 317 4.50 -13.11 -13.67
N ASP A 318 3.57 -13.81 -14.30
CA ASP A 318 3.40 -13.94 -15.75
C ASP A 318 2.09 -13.34 -16.30
N GLU A 319 1.08 -13.08 -15.47
CA GLU A 319 -0.13 -12.35 -15.87
C GLU A 319 0.15 -10.84 -15.97
N HIS A 320 0.12 -10.32 -17.21
CA HIS A 320 0.32 -8.91 -17.53
C HIS A 320 -1.03 -8.23 -17.72
N HIS A 321 -1.40 -7.32 -16.82
CA HIS A 321 -2.50 -6.36 -17.02
C HIS A 321 -1.98 -4.97 -17.44
N LEU A 322 -1.05 -4.94 -18.40
CA LEU A 322 -0.67 -3.70 -19.09
C LEU A 322 -1.22 -3.76 -20.52
N GLU A 323 -1.82 -2.67 -20.99
CA GLU A 323 -2.28 -2.54 -22.38
C GLU A 323 -1.14 -2.86 -23.36
N ASP A 324 -1.43 -3.46 -24.52
CA ASP A 324 -0.45 -3.96 -25.50
C ASP A 324 0.60 -2.94 -26.00
N HIS A 325 0.45 -1.66 -25.66
CA HIS A 325 1.38 -0.57 -26.01
C HIS A 325 2.35 -0.19 -24.90
N GLN A 326 2.21 -0.78 -23.71
CA GLN A 326 3.11 -0.62 -22.56
C GLN A 326 4.03 -1.83 -22.36
N HIS A 327 3.98 -2.81 -23.27
CA HIS A 327 4.89 -3.96 -23.31
C HIS A 327 6.35 -3.49 -23.34
N ARG A 328 7.00 -3.66 -22.20
CA ARG A 328 8.45 -3.57 -22.03
C ARG A 328 8.94 -4.96 -21.64
N ASP A 329 9.38 -5.73 -22.64
CA ASP A 329 9.90 -7.11 -22.52
C ASP A 329 11.10 -7.23 -21.55
N ASP A 330 11.65 -6.12 -21.06
CA ASP A 330 12.83 -6.02 -20.21
C ASP A 330 12.56 -5.99 -18.70
N LEU A 331 11.31 -5.84 -18.24
CA LEU A 331 10.97 -5.80 -16.81
C LEU A 331 10.37 -7.14 -16.33
N GLN A 332 11.22 -8.05 -15.84
CA GLN A 332 10.74 -9.22 -15.10
C GLN A 332 10.06 -8.76 -13.80
N MET A 333 8.73 -8.88 -13.73
CA MET A 333 7.99 -8.64 -12.49
C MET A 333 8.36 -9.73 -11.48
N THR A 334 8.87 -9.31 -10.32
CA THR A 334 9.15 -10.22 -9.21
C THR A 334 7.95 -10.23 -8.25
N ALA A 335 7.77 -11.31 -7.48
CA ALA A 335 6.74 -11.30 -6.43
C ALA A 335 6.92 -10.13 -5.45
N ARG A 336 8.17 -9.69 -5.21
CA ARG A 336 8.46 -8.50 -4.41
C ARG A 336 7.86 -7.24 -5.04
N SER A 337 8.04 -7.00 -6.34
CA SER A 337 7.50 -5.81 -7.00
C SER A 337 5.96 -5.81 -7.07
N VAL A 338 5.34 -6.98 -7.28
CA VAL A 338 3.87 -7.12 -7.23
C VAL A 338 3.34 -6.78 -5.85
N LEU A 339 3.89 -7.38 -4.80
CA LEU A 339 3.49 -7.11 -3.41
C LEU A 339 3.78 -5.66 -3.00
N TYR A 340 4.89 -5.09 -3.47
CA TYR A 340 5.19 -3.67 -3.26
C TYR A 340 4.07 -2.80 -3.85
N GLY A 341 3.67 -3.05 -5.10
CA GLY A 341 2.56 -2.35 -5.75
C GLY A 341 1.26 -2.46 -4.95
N ILE A 342 0.90 -3.68 -4.54
CA ILE A 342 -0.33 -3.95 -3.76
C ILE A 342 -0.31 -3.21 -2.41
N LEU A 343 0.82 -3.21 -1.70
CA LEU A 343 0.93 -2.51 -0.41
C LEU A 343 0.83 -0.98 -0.55
N GLN A 344 1.12 -0.43 -1.74
CA GLN A 344 0.89 0.98 -2.06
C GLN A 344 -0.52 1.24 -2.61
N HIS A 345 -1.25 0.21 -3.04
CA HIS A 345 -2.60 0.34 -3.59
C HIS A 345 -3.67 0.29 -2.48
N VAL A 346 -4.13 1.47 -2.04
CA VAL A 346 -5.17 1.61 -1.01
C VAL A 346 -6.56 1.60 -1.65
N GLY A 347 -7.37 0.60 -1.31
CA GLY A 347 -8.69 0.37 -1.90
C GLY A 347 -9.86 1.09 -1.23
N ALA A 348 -9.61 1.86 -0.16
CA ALA A 348 -10.66 2.62 0.48
C ALA A 348 -11.11 3.77 -0.44
N GLU A 349 -12.39 3.84 -0.78
CA GLU A 349 -12.98 5.07 -1.32
C GLU A 349 -12.69 6.20 -0.33
N HIS A 350 -11.73 7.05 -0.69
CA HIS A 350 -11.40 8.23 0.09
C HIS A 350 -12.69 9.06 0.23
N SER A 351 -13.01 9.45 1.45
CA SER A 351 -14.09 10.41 1.65
C SER A 351 -13.80 11.69 0.85
N ALA A 352 -14.80 12.46 0.45
CA ALA A 352 -14.58 13.69 -0.32
C ALA A 352 -13.56 14.66 0.32
N HIS A 353 -13.43 14.67 1.66
CA HIS A 353 -12.40 15.42 2.37
C HIS A 353 -10.99 14.81 2.22
N GLU A 354 -10.87 13.49 2.23
CA GLU A 354 -9.60 12.80 2.00
C GLU A 354 -9.18 12.89 0.54
N THR A 355 -10.09 12.80 -0.44
CA THR A 355 -9.75 13.04 -1.84
C THR A 355 -9.20 14.45 -2.00
N ILE A 356 -9.84 15.46 -1.40
CA ILE A 356 -9.33 16.85 -1.43
C ILE A 356 -7.97 16.96 -0.74
N THR A 357 -7.77 16.30 0.40
CA THR A 357 -6.49 16.39 1.15
C THR A 357 -5.37 15.65 0.45
N THR A 358 -5.62 14.44 -0.06
CA THR A 358 -4.66 13.64 -0.84
C THR A 358 -4.37 14.28 -2.19
N GLU A 359 -5.37 14.83 -2.87
CA GLU A 359 -5.14 15.66 -4.05
C GLU A 359 -4.29 16.88 -3.65
N GLN A 360 -4.64 17.63 -2.60
CA GLN A 360 -3.86 18.77 -2.15
C GLN A 360 -2.42 18.40 -1.72
N ASP A 361 -2.20 17.23 -1.12
CA ASP A 361 -0.87 16.72 -0.78
C ASP A 361 -0.11 16.28 -2.02
N MET A 362 -0.77 15.69 -3.02
CA MET A 362 -0.17 15.32 -4.30
C MET A 362 0.21 16.57 -5.12
N TRP A 363 -0.73 17.50 -5.30
CA TRP A 363 -0.55 18.77 -6.01
C TRP A 363 0.41 19.71 -5.26
N GLY A 364 0.49 19.60 -3.93
CA GLY A 364 1.37 20.38 -3.06
C GLY A 364 2.69 19.68 -2.70
N SER A 365 2.94 18.46 -3.21
CA SER A 365 4.16 17.72 -2.92
C SER A 365 5.39 18.43 -3.48
N LEU A 366 6.54 18.25 -2.82
CA LEU A 366 7.80 18.81 -3.29
C LEU A 366 8.20 18.20 -4.64
N ALA A 367 7.76 16.98 -4.95
CA ALA A 367 7.95 16.32 -6.25
C ALA A 367 7.24 17.09 -7.37
N GLN A 368 5.94 17.36 -7.20
CA GLN A 368 5.12 18.07 -8.20
C GLN A 368 5.59 19.51 -8.38
N LEU A 369 5.80 20.24 -7.28
CA LEU A 369 6.26 21.63 -7.32
C LEU A 369 7.65 21.76 -7.96
N ALA A 370 8.53 20.78 -7.75
CA ALA A 370 9.84 20.75 -8.39
C ALA A 370 9.73 20.48 -9.90
N ALA A 371 8.88 19.55 -10.33
CA ALA A 371 8.67 19.27 -11.74
C ALA A 371 8.08 20.48 -12.50
N GLU A 372 7.13 21.18 -11.88
CA GLU A 372 6.60 22.45 -12.40
C GLU A 372 7.67 23.53 -12.49
N TYR A 373 8.48 23.68 -11.44
CA TYR A 373 9.60 24.62 -11.43
C TYR A 373 10.60 24.32 -12.54
N ASP A 374 10.99 23.05 -12.72
CA ASP A 374 11.98 22.65 -13.71
C ASP A 374 11.50 22.89 -15.14
N THR A 375 10.21 22.66 -15.40
CA THR A 375 9.56 22.96 -16.69
C THR A 375 9.60 24.45 -17.00
N ILE A 376 9.15 25.29 -16.07
CA ILE A 376 9.17 26.76 -16.25
C ILE A 376 10.61 27.25 -16.41
N ALA A 377 11.54 26.72 -15.62
CA ALA A 377 12.94 27.13 -15.65
C ALA A 377 13.63 26.72 -16.96
N GLN A 378 13.22 25.62 -17.60
CA GLN A 378 13.80 25.16 -18.86
C GLN A 378 13.47 26.15 -19.97
N GLU A 379 12.20 26.53 -20.09
CA GLU A 379 11.74 27.54 -21.04
C GLU A 379 12.33 28.93 -20.70
N ALA A 380 12.31 29.35 -19.44
CA ALA A 380 12.77 30.67 -19.01
C ALA A 380 14.27 30.93 -19.16
N GLN A 381 15.11 29.88 -19.20
CA GLN A 381 16.56 29.99 -19.35
C GLN A 381 17.05 29.71 -20.78
N GLN A 382 16.17 29.26 -21.68
CA GLN A 382 16.56 28.84 -23.04
C GLN A 382 17.35 29.94 -23.77
N ASP A 383 16.82 31.17 -23.83
CA ASP A 383 17.48 32.31 -24.49
C ASP A 383 18.86 32.61 -23.90
N ARG A 384 19.01 32.47 -22.59
CA ARG A 384 20.27 32.69 -21.90
C ARG A 384 21.30 31.63 -22.28
N TRP A 385 20.90 30.36 -22.30
CA TRP A 385 21.79 29.26 -22.67
C TRP A 385 22.21 29.36 -24.13
N VAL A 386 21.28 29.66 -25.03
CA VAL A 386 21.54 29.95 -26.45
C VAL A 386 22.57 31.07 -26.58
N THR A 387 22.35 32.21 -25.90
CA THR A 387 23.28 33.33 -25.92
C THR A 387 24.69 32.92 -25.46
N LEU A 388 24.81 32.12 -24.39
CA LEU A 388 26.12 31.67 -23.91
C LEU A 388 26.81 30.69 -24.87
N LEU A 389 26.06 29.84 -25.56
CA LEU A 389 26.58 28.94 -26.59
C LEU A 389 27.11 29.72 -27.80
N GLU A 390 26.39 30.77 -28.24
CA GLU A 390 26.86 31.70 -29.28
C GLU A 390 28.17 32.39 -28.90
N HIS A 391 28.25 32.94 -27.68
CA HIS A 391 29.50 33.52 -27.15
C HIS A 391 30.62 32.48 -27.01
N GLY A 392 30.24 31.21 -26.86
CA GLY A 392 31.11 30.05 -26.87
C GLY A 392 31.70 29.70 -28.23
N GLY A 393 31.25 30.35 -29.31
CA GLY A 393 31.76 30.15 -30.67
C GLY A 393 31.01 29.09 -31.48
N LEU A 394 29.85 28.63 -31.01
CA LEU A 394 28.94 27.80 -31.82
C LEU A 394 28.26 28.66 -32.90
N THR A 395 28.04 28.08 -34.08
CA THR A 395 27.30 28.75 -35.16
C THR A 395 25.80 28.75 -34.85
N PRO A 396 25.04 29.76 -35.32
CA PRO A 396 23.58 29.80 -35.13
C PRO A 396 22.90 28.51 -35.61
N GLN A 397 23.31 27.97 -36.76
CA GLN A 397 22.78 26.73 -37.31
C GLN A 397 22.98 25.53 -36.35
N ALA A 398 24.16 25.39 -35.74
CA ALA A 398 24.43 24.29 -34.82
C ALA A 398 23.64 24.42 -33.51
N ILE A 399 23.29 25.66 -33.12
CA ILE A 399 22.46 25.92 -31.95
C ILE A 399 21.00 25.62 -32.24
N ASP A 400 20.48 26.02 -33.41
CA ASP A 400 19.12 25.68 -33.84
C ASP A 400 18.94 24.15 -33.91
N GLU A 401 19.89 23.45 -34.53
CA GLU A 401 19.90 21.97 -34.58
C GLU A 401 19.96 21.35 -33.17
N LEU A 402 20.74 21.93 -32.24
CA LEU A 402 20.83 21.47 -30.86
C LEU A 402 19.52 21.67 -30.09
N VAL A 403 18.89 22.84 -30.21
CA VAL A 403 17.64 23.18 -29.48
C VAL A 403 16.50 22.23 -29.84
N GLU A 404 16.49 21.68 -31.06
CA GLU A 404 15.50 20.70 -31.51
C GLU A 404 15.75 19.26 -30.99
N THR A 405 16.87 19.00 -30.30
CA THR A 405 17.19 17.67 -29.76
C THR A 405 16.76 17.48 -28.30
N ASP A 406 16.37 16.25 -27.95
CA ASP A 406 16.09 15.86 -26.56
C ASP A 406 17.30 16.04 -25.62
N SER A 407 18.53 15.98 -26.16
CA SER A 407 19.76 16.13 -25.39
C SER A 407 20.00 17.56 -24.90
N PHE A 408 19.35 18.57 -25.50
CA PHE A 408 19.43 19.97 -25.05
C PHE A 408 18.69 20.20 -23.72
N GLY A 409 17.52 19.58 -23.52
CA GLY A 409 16.82 19.64 -22.22
C GLY A 409 17.64 19.06 -21.08
N ILE A 410 18.31 17.94 -21.33
CA ILE A 410 19.21 17.30 -20.36
C ILE A 410 20.44 18.18 -20.09
N LEU A 411 21.04 18.75 -21.14
CA LEU A 411 22.19 19.65 -21.00
C LEU A 411 21.85 20.90 -20.17
N THR A 412 20.72 21.55 -20.46
CA THR A 412 20.29 22.76 -19.72
C THR A 412 19.99 22.48 -18.26
N THR A 413 19.43 21.29 -17.95
CA THR A 413 19.23 20.82 -16.58
C THR A 413 20.57 20.65 -15.84
N GLU A 414 21.57 20.03 -16.47
CA GLU A 414 22.90 19.85 -15.87
C GLU A 414 23.65 21.18 -15.71
N LEU A 415 23.54 22.11 -16.67
CA LEU A 415 24.14 23.44 -16.56
C LEU A 415 23.51 24.25 -15.41
N ARG A 416 22.18 24.23 -15.28
CA ARG A 416 21.47 24.85 -14.15
C ARG A 416 21.93 24.26 -12.82
N ARG A 417 22.06 22.93 -12.77
CA ARG A 417 22.54 22.23 -11.57
C ARG A 417 23.94 22.67 -11.19
N LEU A 418 24.89 22.67 -12.11
CA LEU A 418 26.27 23.11 -11.82
C LEU A 418 26.34 24.56 -11.37
N GLU A 419 25.53 25.44 -11.97
CA GLU A 419 25.39 26.83 -11.52
C GLU A 419 24.89 26.90 -10.08
N ALA A 420 23.84 26.14 -9.76
CA ALA A 420 23.27 26.05 -8.41
C ALA A 420 24.23 25.41 -7.40
N ASP A 421 25.15 24.54 -7.85
CA ASP A 421 26.23 23.99 -7.03
C ASP A 421 27.42 24.96 -6.89
N GLY A 422 27.37 26.13 -7.53
CA GLY A 422 28.32 27.23 -7.37
C GLY A 422 29.41 27.34 -8.43
N HIS A 423 29.25 26.66 -9.57
CA HIS A 423 30.14 26.79 -10.73
C HIS A 423 29.85 28.07 -11.52
N ASP A 424 30.89 28.67 -12.09
CA ASP A 424 30.73 29.85 -12.97
C ASP A 424 30.45 29.43 -14.41
N ILE A 425 29.17 29.21 -14.74
CA ILE A 425 28.79 28.73 -16.08
C ILE A 425 29.14 29.74 -17.17
N ASN A 426 29.12 31.04 -16.86
CA ASN A 426 29.47 32.08 -17.83
C ASN A 426 30.96 32.00 -18.27
N ASP A 427 31.85 31.49 -17.40
CA ASP A 427 33.25 31.25 -17.73
C ASP A 427 33.50 29.82 -18.24
N LEU A 428 32.80 28.82 -17.70
CA LEU A 428 33.00 27.41 -18.03
C LEU A 428 32.43 27.03 -19.40
N LEU A 429 31.20 27.44 -19.72
CA LEU A 429 30.52 27.00 -20.94
C LEU A 429 31.28 27.43 -22.20
N PRO A 430 31.75 28.69 -22.34
CA PRO A 430 32.56 29.09 -23.50
C PRO A 430 33.91 28.35 -23.62
N ARG A 431 34.47 27.85 -22.52
CA ARG A 431 35.70 27.03 -22.56
C ARG A 431 35.38 25.62 -23.05
N ILE A 432 34.25 25.05 -22.61
CA ILE A 432 33.79 23.71 -22.98
C ILE A 432 33.46 23.62 -24.46
N THR A 433 32.77 24.63 -25.01
CA THR A 433 32.43 24.69 -26.44
C THR A 433 33.69 24.77 -27.31
N ARG A 434 34.71 25.54 -26.88
CA ARG A 434 35.99 25.67 -27.59
C ARG A 434 36.96 24.49 -27.40
N ALA A 435 36.70 23.62 -26.42
CA ALA A 435 37.61 22.54 -26.05
C ALA A 435 37.47 21.31 -26.95
N GLY A 436 38.19 21.30 -28.08
CA GLY A 436 38.24 20.16 -29.02
C GLY A 436 37.27 20.32 -30.20
N GLY A 437 37.63 19.74 -31.34
CA GLY A 437 36.88 19.89 -32.60
C GLY A 437 35.41 19.50 -32.48
N LEU A 438 34.56 20.20 -33.21
CA LEU A 438 33.11 19.99 -33.29
C LEU A 438 32.67 19.41 -34.65
N ASP A 439 33.63 19.17 -35.55
CA ASP A 439 33.36 18.68 -36.90
C ASP A 439 32.91 17.20 -36.88
N GLY A 440 31.76 16.91 -37.49
CA GLY A 440 31.27 15.54 -37.68
C GLY A 440 30.67 14.86 -36.44
N VAL A 441 30.22 15.65 -35.45
CA VAL A 441 29.56 15.13 -34.24
C VAL A 441 28.08 14.83 -34.54
N GLU A 442 27.64 13.60 -34.33
CA GLU A 442 26.23 13.18 -34.54
C GLU A 442 25.26 13.72 -33.47
N ASP A 443 25.69 13.83 -32.21
CA ASP A 443 24.91 14.41 -31.11
C ASP A 443 25.76 15.42 -30.32
N LEU A 444 25.61 16.69 -30.68
CA LEU A 444 26.32 17.79 -30.06
C LEU A 444 25.93 17.97 -28.58
N GLY A 445 24.67 17.71 -28.21
CA GLY A 445 24.19 17.87 -26.84
C GLY A 445 24.82 16.85 -25.89
N SER A 446 24.89 15.58 -26.28
CA SER A 446 25.58 14.55 -25.50
C SER A 446 27.07 14.81 -25.35
N LEU A 447 27.74 15.30 -26.40
CA LEU A 447 29.15 15.68 -26.33
C LEU A 447 29.38 16.84 -25.34
N LEU A 448 28.55 17.88 -25.41
CA LEU A 448 28.63 19.01 -24.48
C LEU A 448 28.35 18.56 -23.05
N ARG A 449 27.34 17.72 -22.82
CA ARG A 449 27.04 17.13 -21.51
C ARG A 449 28.23 16.36 -20.96
N TYR A 450 28.84 15.48 -21.75
CA TYR A 450 30.04 14.74 -21.34
C TYR A 450 31.21 15.67 -20.96
N ARG A 451 31.46 16.72 -21.76
CA ARG A 451 32.51 17.70 -21.47
C ARG A 451 32.20 18.49 -20.19
N VAL A 452 30.94 18.88 -20.00
CA VAL A 452 30.44 19.55 -18.78
C VAL A 452 30.71 18.70 -17.54
N GLN A 453 30.34 17.41 -17.57
CA GLN A 453 30.58 16.48 -16.46
C GLN A 453 32.08 16.31 -16.15
N LYS A 454 32.91 16.18 -17.19
CA LYS A 454 34.37 16.04 -17.03
C LYS A 454 35.02 17.28 -16.42
N VAL A 455 34.57 18.47 -16.84
CA VAL A 455 35.05 19.74 -16.29
C VAL A 455 34.57 19.95 -14.86
N ALA A 456 33.30 19.64 -14.56
CA ALA A 456 32.76 19.69 -13.20
C ALA A 456 33.52 18.78 -12.22
N ALA A 457 33.99 17.60 -12.67
CA ALA A 457 34.82 16.72 -11.85
C ALA A 457 36.23 17.28 -11.55
N THR A 458 36.69 18.28 -12.32
CA THR A 458 38.06 18.82 -12.24
C THR A 458 38.12 20.16 -11.50
N TYR A 459 37.07 20.98 -11.58
CA TYR A 459 37.03 22.31 -11.00
C TYR A 459 36.20 22.36 -9.72
N GLN A 460 36.69 23.06 -8.71
CA GLN A 460 36.03 23.11 -7.42
C GLN A 460 34.98 24.23 -7.36
N PRO A 461 33.73 23.93 -6.98
CA PRO A 461 32.67 24.92 -6.87
C PRO A 461 32.93 25.92 -5.74
N SER A 462 32.35 27.11 -5.87
CA SER A 462 32.35 28.09 -4.79
C SER A 462 31.17 27.85 -3.85
N ALA A 463 31.44 27.47 -2.60
CA ALA A 463 30.42 27.32 -1.57
C ALA A 463 29.58 28.60 -1.34
N ARG A 464 30.14 29.78 -1.65
CA ARG A 464 29.43 31.07 -1.54
C ARG A 464 28.38 31.29 -2.64
N ARG A 465 28.38 30.47 -3.69
CA ARG A 465 27.48 30.59 -4.85
C ARG A 465 26.40 29.50 -4.88
N VAL A 466 26.36 28.61 -3.88
CA VAL A 466 25.35 27.55 -3.83
C VAL A 466 23.97 28.16 -3.69
N SER A 467 23.05 27.76 -4.56
CA SER A 467 21.71 28.33 -4.68
C SER A 467 20.69 27.24 -4.94
N LEU A 468 20.18 26.67 -3.84
CA LEU A 468 19.21 25.58 -3.86
C LEU A 468 17.90 26.04 -3.21
N ILE A 469 16.78 25.56 -3.74
CA ILE A 469 15.44 25.68 -3.14
C ILE A 469 15.19 24.40 -2.36
N ALA A 470 14.66 24.53 -1.14
CA ALA A 470 14.44 23.40 -0.24
C ALA A 470 15.69 22.53 0.02
N GLY A 471 16.91 23.04 -0.24
CA GLY A 471 18.17 22.30 -0.12
C GLY A 471 18.43 21.24 -1.19
N LEU A 472 17.53 21.07 -2.17
CA LEU A 472 17.61 20.02 -3.20
C LEU A 472 17.43 20.56 -4.62
N VAL A 473 16.45 21.43 -4.85
CA VAL A 473 16.07 21.85 -6.21
C VAL A 473 17.02 22.97 -6.69
N PRO A 474 17.70 22.83 -7.84
CA PRO A 474 18.54 23.88 -8.41
C PRO A 474 17.76 25.17 -8.72
N ARG A 475 18.14 26.30 -8.11
CA ARG A 475 17.49 27.58 -8.41
C ARG A 475 17.90 28.09 -9.80
N ALA A 476 16.93 28.42 -10.63
CA ALA A 476 17.16 29.07 -11.91
C ALA A 476 17.59 30.53 -11.72
N THR A 477 18.64 30.95 -12.43
CA THR A 477 19.16 32.33 -12.40
C THR A 477 19.22 32.93 -13.81
N GLY A 478 19.32 34.26 -13.89
CA GLY A 478 19.45 34.97 -15.17
C GLY A 478 18.17 35.06 -15.99
N ILE A 479 17.00 34.97 -15.35
CA ILE A 479 15.69 35.04 -16.02
C ILE A 479 15.34 36.48 -16.42
N THR A 480 15.13 36.73 -17.70
CA THR A 480 14.81 38.03 -18.28
C THR A 480 13.30 38.31 -18.28
N ASP A 481 12.49 37.32 -18.64
CA ASP A 481 11.02 37.42 -18.67
C ASP A 481 10.44 37.68 -17.26
N PRO A 482 9.74 38.80 -17.02
CA PRO A 482 9.12 39.10 -15.74
C PRO A 482 8.04 38.10 -15.30
N ALA A 483 7.23 37.58 -16.22
CA ALA A 483 6.16 36.63 -15.94
C ALA A 483 6.72 35.27 -15.52
N MET A 484 7.73 34.76 -16.24
CA MET A 484 8.39 33.51 -15.87
C MET A 484 9.17 33.66 -14.55
N ARG A 485 9.81 34.81 -14.32
CA ARG A 485 10.46 35.10 -13.03
C ARG A 485 9.47 35.07 -11.88
N GLN A 486 8.29 35.65 -12.06
CA GLN A 486 7.22 35.62 -11.05
C GLN A 486 6.74 34.18 -10.80
N ALA A 487 6.48 33.40 -11.86
CA ALA A 487 6.04 32.01 -11.72
C ALA A 487 7.05 31.13 -10.98
N LEU A 488 8.36 31.29 -11.26
CA LEU A 488 9.43 30.61 -10.54
C LEU A 488 9.49 31.02 -9.06
N GLN A 489 9.31 32.31 -8.76
CA GLN A 489 9.28 32.82 -7.38
C GLN A 489 8.07 32.27 -6.59
N GLU A 490 6.90 32.18 -7.22
CA GLU A 490 5.71 31.59 -6.60
C GLU A 490 5.94 30.11 -6.26
N ARG A 491 6.55 29.33 -7.16
CA ARG A 491 6.83 27.89 -6.94
C ARG A 491 7.89 27.70 -5.88
N GLU A 492 8.91 28.57 -5.85
CA GLU A 492 9.88 28.61 -4.76
C GLU A 492 9.22 28.85 -3.40
N GLN A 493 8.29 29.81 -3.32
CA GLN A 493 7.56 30.09 -2.07
C GLN A 493 6.71 28.91 -1.63
N LEU A 494 6.02 28.24 -2.56
CA LEU A 494 5.21 27.05 -2.26
C LEU A 494 6.08 25.89 -1.76
N MET A 495 7.22 25.61 -2.42
CA MET A 495 8.17 24.59 -1.97
C MET A 495 8.70 24.90 -0.56
N GLN A 496 8.96 26.19 -0.29
CA GLN A 496 9.44 26.64 1.01
C GLN A 496 8.38 26.47 2.11
N GLN A 497 7.13 26.82 1.83
CA GLN A 497 6.00 26.63 2.76
C GLN A 497 5.74 25.14 3.04
N ARG A 498 5.74 24.30 2.01
CA ARG A 498 5.60 22.84 2.15
C ARG A 498 6.71 22.28 3.03
N LEU A 499 7.96 22.68 2.79
CA LEU A 499 9.10 22.23 3.58
C LEU A 499 9.02 22.67 5.05
N ASP A 500 8.61 23.92 5.31
CA ASP A 500 8.45 24.41 6.68
C ASP A 500 7.35 23.63 7.43
N ALA A 501 6.26 23.29 6.76
CA ALA A 501 5.20 22.44 7.31
C ALA A 501 5.71 21.02 7.61
N LEU A 502 6.39 20.37 6.65
CA LEU A 502 6.95 19.03 6.84
C LEU A 502 7.98 18.98 7.97
N THR A 503 8.85 20.00 8.06
CA THR A 503 9.86 20.10 9.12
C THR A 503 9.19 20.27 10.48
N THR A 504 8.15 21.11 10.57
CA THR A 504 7.38 21.31 11.80
C THR A 504 6.72 20.00 12.25
N THR A 505 6.02 19.32 11.33
CA THR A 505 5.38 18.02 11.60
C THR A 505 6.39 16.98 12.08
N ALA A 506 7.55 16.87 11.43
CA ALA A 506 8.60 15.92 11.84
C ALA A 506 9.13 16.24 13.25
N ILE A 507 9.32 17.51 13.59
CA ILE A 507 9.78 17.92 14.94
C ILE A 507 8.71 17.63 16.01
N GLU A 508 7.44 17.88 15.72
CA GLU A 508 6.33 17.70 16.65
C GLU A 508 5.92 16.23 16.82
N ARG A 509 6.03 15.43 15.76
CA ARG A 509 5.66 14.01 15.71
C ARG A 509 6.87 13.20 15.21
N PRO A 510 7.81 12.83 16.11
CA PRO A 510 9.05 12.19 15.70
C PRO A 510 8.83 10.83 15.01
N GLU A 511 9.31 10.71 13.78
CA GLU A 511 9.26 9.46 13.01
C GLU A 511 10.48 8.57 13.28
N PRO A 512 10.41 7.24 13.02
CA PRO A 512 11.50 6.30 13.32
C PRO A 512 12.87 6.67 12.75
N TRP A 513 12.91 7.33 11.59
CA TRP A 513 14.16 7.76 10.94
C TRP A 513 14.88 8.90 11.69
N MET A 514 14.20 9.61 12.60
CA MET A 514 14.78 10.74 13.34
C MET A 514 15.83 10.33 14.36
N SER A 515 15.97 9.04 14.64
CA SER A 515 17.07 8.52 15.47
C SER A 515 18.46 8.90 14.95
N ILE A 516 18.61 9.19 13.64
CA ILE A 516 19.89 9.62 13.05
C ILE A 516 20.32 11.03 13.44
N VAL A 517 19.37 11.88 13.86
CA VAL A 517 19.64 13.26 14.29
C VAL A 517 19.70 13.42 15.81
N ASP A 518 19.61 12.29 16.54
CA ASP A 518 19.74 12.28 17.99
C ASP A 518 21.19 12.60 18.41
N GLY A 519 21.34 13.54 19.33
CA GLY A 519 22.65 14.00 19.80
C GLY A 519 23.31 15.10 18.97
N LEU A 520 22.69 15.53 17.85
CA LEU A 520 23.07 16.76 17.16
C LEU A 520 22.70 17.99 17.99
N ASP A 521 23.46 19.07 17.85
CA ASP A 521 23.05 20.36 18.41
C ASP A 521 21.75 20.87 17.74
N PRO A 522 21.01 21.82 18.37
CA PRO A 522 19.70 22.23 17.87
C PRO A 522 19.70 22.77 16.43
N ASP A 523 20.75 23.49 16.03
CA ASP A 523 20.84 24.11 14.70
C ASP A 523 21.20 23.05 13.64
N ALA A 524 22.12 22.15 13.98
CA ALA A 524 22.47 20.98 13.17
C ALA A 524 21.27 20.04 12.98
N ARG A 525 20.50 19.80 14.05
CA ARG A 525 19.30 18.97 14.05
C ARG A 525 18.22 19.56 13.15
N ALA A 526 17.92 20.85 13.29
CA ALA A 526 16.93 21.52 12.44
C ALA A 526 17.31 21.43 10.95
N THR A 527 18.59 21.66 10.64
CA THR A 527 19.12 21.56 9.27
C THR A 527 19.00 20.14 8.71
N ALA A 528 19.39 19.13 9.50
CA ALA A 528 19.34 17.73 9.09
C ALA A 528 17.90 17.24 8.87
N VAL A 529 16.99 17.52 9.80
CA VAL A 529 15.56 17.17 9.69
C VAL A 529 14.96 17.78 8.43
N ARG A 530 15.25 19.05 8.17
CA ARG A 530 14.72 19.77 7.01
C ARG A 530 15.18 19.14 5.69
N VAL A 531 16.46 18.80 5.56
CA VAL A 531 16.99 18.15 4.34
C VAL A 531 16.37 16.76 4.14
N VAL A 532 16.26 15.97 5.21
CA VAL A 532 15.67 14.62 5.13
C VAL A 532 14.18 14.73 4.79
N ALA A 533 13.43 15.63 5.42
CA ALA A 533 12.03 15.86 5.11
C ALA A 533 11.83 16.27 3.65
N ALA A 534 12.66 17.18 3.12
CA ALA A 534 12.64 17.56 1.71
C ALA A 534 12.90 16.36 0.79
N TYR A 535 13.91 15.54 1.11
CA TYR A 535 14.26 14.38 0.29
C TYR A 535 13.14 13.32 0.31
N ARG A 536 12.58 13.06 1.49
CA ARG A 536 11.51 12.07 1.68
C ARG A 536 10.24 12.47 0.94
N ASP A 537 9.81 13.73 1.02
CA ASP A 537 8.61 14.22 0.34
C ASP A 537 8.82 14.30 -1.19
N ARG A 538 10.00 14.69 -1.67
CA ARG A 538 10.32 14.73 -3.11
C ARG A 538 10.33 13.33 -3.76
N TRP A 539 10.81 12.31 -3.04
CA TRP A 539 11.05 10.98 -3.61
C TRP A 539 10.16 9.87 -3.03
N GLY A 540 9.13 10.24 -2.26
CA GLY A 540 8.15 9.31 -1.70
C GLY A 540 8.75 8.30 -0.72
N ILE A 541 9.76 8.68 0.08
CA ILE A 541 10.42 7.76 1.00
C ILE A 541 9.58 7.60 2.26
N THR A 542 8.97 6.43 2.42
CA THR A 542 8.16 6.08 3.61
C THR A 542 8.87 5.14 4.57
N SER A 543 9.99 4.54 4.17
CA SER A 543 10.78 3.61 5.00
C SER A 543 11.29 4.24 6.31
N THR A 544 11.70 3.39 7.26
CA THR A 544 12.34 3.79 8.52
C THR A 544 13.77 4.33 8.31
N SER A 545 14.38 4.07 7.16
CA SER A 545 15.65 4.69 6.76
C SER A 545 15.41 6.17 6.41
N PRO A 546 16.26 7.11 6.86
CA PRO A 546 16.09 8.53 6.56
C PRO A 546 16.09 8.83 5.06
N LEU A 547 16.92 8.15 4.28
CA LEU A 547 17.05 8.38 2.82
C LEU A 547 16.64 7.16 1.97
N GLY A 548 16.16 6.07 2.58
CA GLY A 548 15.84 4.84 1.85
C GLY A 548 17.10 4.13 1.28
N PRO A 549 16.93 3.20 0.34
CA PRO A 549 18.04 2.54 -0.35
C PRO A 549 18.78 3.50 -1.30
N VAL A 550 20.04 3.19 -1.61
CA VAL A 550 20.83 3.94 -2.59
C VAL A 550 20.11 3.86 -3.95
N PRO A 551 19.77 4.99 -4.61
CA PRO A 551 19.03 4.97 -5.85
C PRO A 551 19.91 4.61 -7.06
N ASP A 552 19.34 3.89 -8.03
CA ASP A 552 19.94 3.68 -9.34
C ASP A 552 19.64 4.84 -10.32
N ASP A 553 18.55 5.58 -10.09
CA ASP A 553 18.19 6.77 -10.87
C ASP A 553 19.17 7.92 -10.62
N ASP A 554 19.67 8.54 -11.71
CA ASP A 554 20.70 9.58 -11.63
C ASP A 554 20.23 10.80 -10.83
N ALA A 555 19.02 11.31 -11.08
CA ALA A 555 18.50 12.50 -10.42
C ALA A 555 18.28 12.25 -8.91
N LYS A 556 17.68 11.11 -8.57
CA LYS A 556 17.47 10.70 -7.18
C LYS A 556 18.78 10.41 -6.45
N ARG A 557 19.76 9.83 -7.13
CA ARG A 557 21.10 9.53 -6.58
C ARG A 557 21.87 10.81 -6.23
N ILE A 558 21.76 11.85 -7.04
CA ILE A 558 22.36 13.15 -6.77
C ILE A 558 21.80 13.77 -5.49
N ASP A 559 20.46 13.81 -5.38
CA ASP A 559 19.79 14.34 -4.19
C ASP A 559 20.11 13.49 -2.95
N TYR A 560 20.22 12.16 -3.13
CA TYR A 560 20.62 11.22 -2.09
C TYR A 560 22.03 11.53 -1.58
N GLU A 561 23.01 11.68 -2.48
CA GLU A 561 24.40 12.00 -2.11
C GLU A 561 24.52 13.36 -1.43
N ARG A 562 23.74 14.36 -1.86
CA ARG A 562 23.68 15.68 -1.23
C ARG A 562 23.12 15.58 0.19
N ALA A 563 21.98 14.93 0.36
CA ALA A 563 21.37 14.74 1.66
C ALA A 563 22.29 13.95 2.60
N ARG A 564 22.92 12.88 2.10
CA ARG A 564 23.90 12.07 2.84
C ARG A 564 25.14 12.88 3.23
N GLY A 565 25.68 13.69 2.33
CA GLY A 565 26.86 14.52 2.59
C GLY A 565 26.62 15.55 3.69
N LEU A 566 25.44 16.16 3.71
CA LEU A 566 25.02 17.09 4.76
C LEU A 566 24.79 16.39 6.10
N LEU A 567 24.24 15.17 6.11
CA LEU A 567 24.13 14.39 7.35
C LEU A 567 25.51 14.03 7.91
N ALA A 568 26.44 13.61 7.04
CA ALA A 568 27.79 13.25 7.43
C ALA A 568 28.60 14.43 7.98
N SER A 569 28.38 15.65 7.48
CA SER A 569 29.11 16.84 7.96
C SER A 569 28.69 17.32 9.36
N HIS A 570 27.52 16.89 9.85
CA HIS A 570 27.02 17.24 11.18
C HIS A 570 27.23 16.14 12.21
N GLN A 571 27.64 14.94 11.81
CA GLN A 571 28.04 13.88 12.73
C GLN A 571 29.51 14.11 13.16
N PRO A 572 29.83 14.11 14.47
CA PRO A 572 31.21 14.20 14.92
C PRO A 572 31.99 12.94 14.48
N ASP A 573 33.21 13.14 13.97
CA ASP A 573 34.13 12.09 13.51
C ASP A 573 34.12 10.86 14.43
N GLN A 574 33.45 9.79 13.99
CA GLN A 574 33.72 8.42 14.45
C GLN A 574 34.77 7.75 13.54
N GLN A 575 35.80 8.51 13.13
CA GLN A 575 36.98 7.99 12.44
C GLN A 575 38.22 8.17 13.31
N ASP A 576 38.26 7.53 14.49
CA ASP A 576 39.51 7.04 15.08
C ASP A 576 39.25 6.08 16.25
N ALA A 577 38.75 4.88 15.92
CA ALA A 577 38.70 3.75 16.85
C ALA A 577 39.06 2.44 16.14
N SER A 578 40.27 2.37 15.59
CA SER A 578 40.92 1.09 15.28
C SER A 578 41.89 0.73 16.41
N PRO A 579 41.59 -0.25 17.29
CA PRO A 579 42.55 -0.77 18.24
C PRO A 579 43.48 -1.75 17.52
N GLY A 580 44.56 -1.24 16.92
CA GLY A 580 45.40 -2.09 16.06
C GLY A 580 46.81 -1.60 15.75
N ALA A 581 47.46 -0.79 16.59
CA ALA A 581 48.87 -0.42 16.35
C ALA A 581 49.64 -0.01 17.62
N GLN A 582 49.52 -0.78 18.71
CA GLN A 582 50.41 -0.64 19.88
C GLN A 582 50.90 -2.01 20.35
N GLN A 583 51.58 -2.76 19.47
CA GLN A 583 52.39 -3.89 19.89
C GLN A 583 53.36 -4.33 18.78
N ARG A 584 54.38 -3.51 18.49
CA ARG A 584 55.57 -3.93 17.72
C ARG A 584 56.74 -2.95 17.87
N ARG A 585 57.10 -2.62 19.12
CA ARG A 585 58.42 -2.06 19.47
C ARG A 585 58.85 -2.61 20.82
N SER A 586 59.25 -3.88 20.85
CA SER A 586 60.08 -4.51 21.89
C SER A 586 60.35 -5.95 21.46
N ARG A 587 61.63 -6.37 21.44
CA ARG A 587 62.22 -7.67 20.99
C ARG A 587 62.57 -7.72 19.50
N THR A 588 63.80 -7.94 19.05
CA THR A 588 65.10 -8.24 19.70
C THR A 588 66.20 -8.05 18.63
N LEU A 589 67.40 -7.66 19.08
CA LEU A 589 68.74 -7.96 18.54
C LEU A 589 69.05 -7.65 17.06
#